data_AF-A0A4W3GYC7-F1
#
_entry.id   AF-A0A4W3GYC7-F1
#
_cell.length_a   1.000
_cell.length_b   1.000
_cell.length_c   1.000
_cell.angle_alpha   90.00
_cell.angle_beta   90.00
_cell.angle_gamma   90.00
#
_symmetry.space_group_name_H-M   'P 1'
#
loop_
_entity.id
_entity.type
_entity.pdbx_description
1 polymer ?
#
loop_
_entity_poly.entity_id
_entity_poly.type
_entity_poly.pdbx_seq_one_letter_code
_entity_poly.pdbx_strand_id
1 'polypeptide(L)'
;MRKSTKVTAFCPLTKLLKSTRYREPHEGFIPFPRNVYQSNTSVRLFQDQVKSSIASLTQRKETALKTEAKQREKISQVKEQVKSVQTHVKAEFAKMHQSLTDREQRVMVDLRQREEEILKRMETSLREIQGKLESVEQELSELQTQMGKDALTFLQEESAANRRVSDEGFDLSVCEAELPVAKYQWPLKNTVWREIIDSVSPGTRLPFSP
;
A
#
# COMPACT_ATOMS: atom_id res chain seq x y z
N MET A 1 -95.87 -14.41 30.63
CA MET A 1 -94.70 -14.55 29.73
C MET A 1 -93.51 -15.07 30.53
N ARG A 2 -92.84 -16.15 30.10
CA ARG A 2 -91.68 -16.71 30.82
C ARG A 2 -90.44 -15.85 30.55
N LYS A 3 -89.76 -15.40 31.60
CA LYS A 3 -88.47 -14.69 31.47
C LYS A 3 -87.39 -15.71 31.10
N SER A 4 -86.62 -15.44 30.04
CA SER A 4 -85.45 -16.24 29.68
C SER A 4 -84.22 -15.37 29.82
N THR A 5 -83.28 -15.81 30.65
CA THR A 5 -82.06 -15.05 30.95
C THR A 5 -80.93 -15.59 30.08
N LYS A 6 -80.35 -14.73 29.25
CA LYS A 6 -79.15 -15.06 28.47
C LYS A 6 -77.94 -14.93 29.40
N VAL A 7 -77.26 -16.04 29.67
CA VAL A 7 -76.01 -16.06 30.44
C VAL A 7 -74.87 -16.23 29.46
N THR A 8 -73.89 -15.32 29.50
CA THR A 8 -72.66 -15.41 28.71
C THR A 8 -71.51 -15.79 29.63
N ALA A 9 -70.78 -16.84 29.27
CA ALA A 9 -69.65 -17.37 30.02
C ALA A 9 -68.43 -17.57 29.10
N PHE A 10 -67.22 -17.44 29.65
CA PHE A 10 -65.99 -17.70 28.92
C PHE A 10 -65.61 -19.17 29.04
N CYS A 11 -65.29 -19.82 27.91
CA CYS A 11 -64.80 -21.20 27.88
C CYS A 11 -63.26 -21.20 27.78
N PRO A 12 -62.51 -21.64 28.82
CA PRO A 12 -61.05 -21.60 28.83
C PRO A 12 -60.38 -22.46 27.75
N LEU A 13 -60.98 -23.61 27.43
CA LEU A 13 -60.47 -24.57 26.43
C LEU A 13 -60.50 -23.99 25.02
N THR A 14 -61.58 -23.30 24.66
CA THR A 14 -61.74 -22.74 23.31
C THR A 14 -61.37 -21.26 23.23
N LYS A 15 -61.12 -20.61 24.37
CA LYS A 15 -60.92 -19.16 24.52
C LYS A 15 -62.00 -18.30 23.86
N LEU A 16 -63.26 -18.74 23.90
CA LEU A 16 -64.40 -18.06 23.30
C LEU A 16 -65.47 -17.76 24.35
N LEU A 17 -66.16 -16.64 24.19
CA LEU A 17 -67.39 -16.34 24.91
C LEU A 17 -68.54 -17.16 24.33
N LYS A 18 -69.22 -17.93 25.17
CA LYS A 18 -70.39 -18.73 24.81
C LYS A 18 -71.60 -18.20 25.54
N SER A 19 -72.72 -18.01 24.82
CA SER A 19 -73.98 -17.60 25.43
C SER A 19 -74.98 -18.76 25.45
N THR A 20 -75.54 -19.04 26.62
CA THR A 20 -76.61 -20.02 26.80
C THR A 20 -77.85 -19.32 27.37
N ARG A 21 -79.03 -19.61 26.81
CA ARG A 21 -80.30 -19.05 27.32
C ARG A 21 -80.87 -20.01 28.34
N TYR A 22 -80.94 -19.58 29.60
CA TYR A 22 -81.61 -20.34 30.66
C TYR A 22 -83.11 -20.05 30.65
N ARG A 23 -83.93 -21.07 30.91
CA ARG A 23 -85.39 -20.98 31.09
C ARG A 23 -85.67 -21.54 32.47
N GLU A 24 -86.18 -20.73 33.40
CA GLU A 24 -86.36 -21.18 34.80
C GLU A 24 -87.41 -22.30 34.91
N PRO A 25 -87.12 -23.42 35.62
CA PRO A 25 -88.10 -24.46 35.94
C PRO A 25 -88.84 -24.18 37.26
N HIS A 26 -90.07 -24.69 37.38
CA HIS A 26 -90.82 -24.76 38.64
C HIS A 26 -90.08 -25.69 39.62
N GLU A 27 -89.65 -25.12 40.74
CA GLU A 27 -89.14 -25.78 41.96
C GLU A 27 -88.09 -26.89 41.81
N GLY A 28 -86.87 -26.62 42.26
CA GLY A 28 -85.82 -27.63 42.44
C GLY A 28 -84.46 -27.17 41.91
N PHE A 29 -83.55 -26.91 42.83
CA PHE A 29 -82.21 -26.34 42.62
C PHE A 29 -81.33 -27.26 41.75
N ILE A 30 -81.04 -26.88 40.51
CA ILE A 30 -79.97 -27.50 39.71
C ILE A 30 -78.68 -26.70 39.97
N PRO A 31 -77.59 -27.31 40.47
CA PRO A 31 -76.33 -26.60 40.66
C PRO A 31 -75.83 -26.08 39.31
N PHE A 32 -75.46 -24.80 39.25
CA PHE A 32 -74.72 -24.25 38.11
C PHE A 32 -73.55 -25.18 37.78
N PRO A 33 -73.31 -25.54 36.49
CA PRO A 33 -72.22 -26.44 36.15
C PRO A 33 -70.90 -25.88 36.67
N ARG A 34 -70.19 -26.70 37.45
CA ARG A 34 -68.92 -26.41 38.19
C ARG A 34 -67.78 -25.81 37.34
N ASN A 35 -67.95 -25.72 36.02
CA ASN A 35 -66.95 -25.25 35.06
C ASN A 35 -67.26 -23.88 34.45
N VAL A 36 -68.15 -23.08 35.05
CA VAL A 36 -68.36 -21.68 34.66
C VAL A 36 -67.56 -20.79 35.62
N TYR A 37 -66.35 -20.39 35.23
CA TYR A 37 -65.70 -19.27 35.90
C TYR A 37 -66.60 -18.03 35.74
N GLN A 38 -66.90 -17.31 36.82
CA GLN A 38 -67.51 -15.98 36.71
C GLN A 38 -66.65 -15.16 35.73
N SER A 39 -67.29 -14.56 34.73
CA SER A 39 -66.65 -13.81 33.64
C SER A 39 -65.53 -12.89 34.15
N ASN A 40 -65.77 -12.23 35.29
CA ASN A 40 -64.83 -11.31 35.95
C ASN A 40 -63.50 -11.98 36.38
N THR A 41 -63.53 -13.21 36.87
CA THR A 41 -62.32 -13.94 37.29
C THR A 41 -61.47 -14.33 36.09
N SER A 42 -62.11 -14.76 34.99
CA SER A 42 -61.40 -15.07 33.74
C SER A 42 -60.79 -13.82 33.11
N VAL A 43 -61.50 -12.69 33.13
CA VAL A 43 -60.99 -11.40 32.61
C VAL A 43 -59.74 -10.96 33.36
N ARG A 44 -59.73 -11.07 34.70
CA ARG A 44 -58.55 -10.71 35.51
C ARG A 44 -57.33 -11.55 35.16
N LEU A 45 -57.48 -12.87 35.01
CA LEU A 45 -56.37 -13.76 34.62
C LEU A 45 -55.78 -13.39 33.25
N PHE A 46 -56.61 -13.11 32.24
CA PHE A 46 -56.10 -12.66 30.94
C PHE A 46 -55.48 -11.27 30.99
N GLN A 47 -56.03 -10.35 31.78
CA GLN A 47 -55.42 -9.04 31.99
C GLN A 47 -54.02 -9.15 32.60
N ASP A 48 -53.83 -10.01 33.60
CA ASP A 48 -52.52 -10.20 34.22
C ASP A 48 -51.54 -10.93 33.27
N GLN A 49 -52.03 -11.87 32.46
CA GLN A 49 -51.23 -12.49 31.39
C GLN A 49 -50.79 -11.46 30.34
N VAL A 50 -51.69 -10.56 29.92
CA VAL A 50 -51.38 -9.49 28.97
C VAL A 50 -50.38 -8.50 29.59
N LYS A 51 -50.55 -8.11 30.86
CA LYS A 51 -49.59 -7.24 31.57
C LYS A 51 -48.21 -7.89 31.65
N SER A 52 -48.12 -9.18 32.00
CA SER A 52 -46.87 -9.94 32.02
C SER A 52 -46.21 -9.99 30.63
N SER A 53 -47.01 -10.21 29.58
CA SER A 53 -46.53 -10.20 28.20
C SER A 53 -46.00 -8.82 27.78
N ILE A 54 -46.70 -7.74 28.15
CA ILE A 54 -46.26 -6.36 27.89
C ILE A 54 -44.93 -6.07 28.60
N ALA A 55 -44.80 -6.45 29.87
CA ALA A 55 -43.55 -6.28 30.62
C ALA A 55 -42.39 -7.04 29.96
N SER A 56 -42.60 -8.32 29.60
CA SER A 56 -41.60 -9.14 28.92
C SER A 56 -41.19 -8.55 27.56
N LEU A 57 -42.16 -8.10 26.76
CA LEU A 57 -41.89 -7.47 25.46
C LEU A 57 -41.17 -6.13 25.61
N THR A 58 -41.49 -5.35 26.64
CA THR A 58 -40.83 -4.08 26.94
C THR A 58 -39.36 -4.30 27.29
N GLN A 59 -39.05 -5.28 28.16
CA GLN A 59 -37.68 -5.66 28.50
C GLN A 59 -36.91 -6.19 27.27
N ARG A 60 -37.55 -7.02 26.43
CA ARG A 60 -36.95 -7.49 25.17
C ARG A 60 -36.66 -6.36 24.19
N LYS A 61 -37.54 -5.36 24.10
CA LYS A 61 -37.31 -4.16 23.28
C LYS A 61 -36.12 -3.36 23.79
N GLU A 62 -36.01 -3.13 25.09
CA GLU A 62 -34.89 -2.39 25.69
C GLU A 62 -33.55 -3.08 25.45
N THR A 63 -33.50 -4.40 25.66
CA THR A 63 -32.30 -5.21 25.40
C THR A 63 -31.93 -5.22 23.91
N ALA A 64 -32.91 -5.30 23.00
CA ALA A 64 -32.69 -5.17 21.57
C ALA A 64 -32.11 -3.80 21.19
N LEU A 65 -32.66 -2.70 21.72
CA LEU A 65 -32.13 -1.35 21.46
C LEU A 65 -30.70 -1.16 21.97
N LYS A 66 -30.39 -1.67 23.18
CA LYS A 66 -29.02 -1.61 23.74
C LYS A 66 -28.03 -2.41 22.91
N THR A 67 -28.41 -3.60 22.47
CA THR A 67 -27.54 -4.45 21.63
C THR A 67 -27.36 -3.88 20.22
N GLU A 68 -28.41 -3.30 19.64
CA GLU A 68 -28.36 -2.57 18.36
C GLU A 68 -27.40 -1.37 18.42
N ALA A 69 -27.49 -0.55 19.48
CA ALA A 69 -26.58 0.58 19.68
C ALA A 69 -25.11 0.13 19.78
N LYS A 70 -24.84 -0.91 20.59
CA LYS A 70 -23.51 -1.50 20.72
C LYS A 70 -23.00 -2.08 19.39
N GLN A 71 -23.88 -2.69 18.59
CA GLN A 71 -23.51 -3.22 17.28
C GLN A 71 -23.17 -2.08 16.30
N ARG A 72 -23.92 -0.98 16.31
CA ARG A 72 -23.59 0.22 15.50
C ARG A 72 -22.23 0.80 15.86
N GLU A 73 -21.94 0.90 17.16
CA GLU A 73 -20.64 1.38 17.63
C GLU A 73 -19.49 0.51 17.12
N LYS A 74 -19.61 -0.82 17.24
CA LYS A 74 -18.61 -1.77 16.71
C LYS A 74 -18.43 -1.64 15.19
N ILE A 75 -19.51 -1.48 14.44
CA ILE A 75 -19.43 -1.27 12.98
C ILE A 75 -18.64 0.01 12.67
N SER A 76 -18.89 1.09 13.40
CA SER A 76 -18.15 2.35 13.24
C SER A 76 -16.67 2.19 13.59
N GLN A 77 -16.35 1.50 14.69
CA GLN A 77 -14.96 1.23 15.08
C GLN A 77 -14.21 0.46 14.00
N VAL A 78 -14.81 -0.61 13.44
CA VAL A 78 -14.19 -1.38 12.35
C VAL A 78 -13.99 -0.50 11.10
N LYS A 79 -14.94 0.36 10.75
CA LYS A 79 -14.78 1.28 9.62
C LYS A 79 -13.60 2.23 9.79
N GLU A 80 -13.43 2.78 10.99
CA GLU A 80 -12.28 3.66 11.29
C GLU A 80 -10.95 2.91 11.32
N GLN A 81 -10.93 1.68 11.87
CA GLN A 81 -9.75 0.81 11.80
C GLN A 81 -9.35 0.52 10.36
N VAL A 82 -10.29 0.18 9.49
CA VAL A 82 -10.03 -0.07 8.06
C VAL A 82 -9.42 1.17 7.40
N LYS A 83 -9.98 2.36 7.64
CA LYS A 83 -9.42 3.62 7.08
C LYS A 83 -8.00 3.88 7.57
N SER A 84 -7.75 3.64 8.87
CA SER A 84 -6.42 3.80 9.47
C SER A 84 -5.41 2.84 8.83
N VAL A 85 -5.75 1.56 8.71
CA VAL A 85 -4.90 0.55 8.07
C VAL A 85 -4.67 0.87 6.60
N GLN A 86 -5.71 1.30 5.85
CA GLN A 86 -5.56 1.73 4.46
C GLN A 86 -4.58 2.90 4.32
N THR A 87 -4.67 3.88 5.21
CA THR A 87 -3.75 5.03 5.22
C THR A 87 -2.32 4.58 5.53
N HIS A 88 -2.16 3.71 6.53
CA HIS A 88 -0.85 3.17 6.90
C HIS A 88 -0.21 2.37 5.76
N VAL A 89 -0.95 1.44 5.14
CA VAL A 89 -0.47 0.66 3.99
C VAL A 89 -0.01 1.59 2.86
N LYS A 90 -0.82 2.59 2.50
CA LYS A 90 -0.44 3.58 1.47
C LYS A 90 0.86 4.32 1.83
N ALA A 91 1.03 4.70 3.10
CA ALA A 91 2.24 5.37 3.57
C ALA A 91 3.48 4.47 3.48
N GLU A 92 3.39 3.19 3.86
CA GLU A 92 4.51 2.26 3.75
C GLU A 92 4.93 2.01 2.28
N PHE A 93 3.96 1.84 1.38
CA PHE A 93 4.26 1.75 -0.06
C PHE A 93 4.87 3.04 -0.62
N ALA A 94 4.43 4.22 -0.16
CA ALA A 94 5.03 5.48 -0.56
C ALA A 94 6.52 5.56 -0.12
N LYS A 95 6.87 5.09 1.07
CA LYS A 95 8.27 5.00 1.53
C LYS A 95 9.10 4.03 0.67
N MET A 96 8.52 2.90 0.28
CA MET A 96 9.18 1.95 -0.64
C MET A 96 9.48 2.60 -1.98
N HIS A 97 8.49 3.29 -2.57
CA HIS A 97 8.68 4.00 -3.83
C HIS A 97 9.75 5.08 -3.72
N GLN A 98 9.74 5.88 -2.65
CA GLN A 98 10.78 6.89 -2.43
C GLN A 98 12.17 6.26 -2.32
N SER A 99 12.30 5.16 -1.57
CA SER A 99 13.59 4.46 -1.41
C SER A 99 14.14 3.93 -2.74
N LEU A 100 13.26 3.44 -3.62
CA LEU A 100 13.61 3.01 -4.96
C LEU A 100 14.09 4.19 -5.82
N THR A 101 13.33 5.28 -5.85
CA THR A 101 13.69 6.50 -6.59
C THR A 101 15.03 7.07 -6.11
N ASP A 102 15.25 7.15 -4.80
CA ASP A 102 16.50 7.66 -4.25
C ASP A 102 17.68 6.76 -4.62
N ARG A 103 17.48 5.45 -4.66
CA ARG A 103 18.53 4.50 -5.07
C ARG A 103 18.84 4.62 -6.56
N GLU A 104 17.82 4.66 -7.40
CA GLU A 104 17.97 4.90 -8.83
C GLU A 104 18.78 6.17 -9.08
N GLN A 105 18.38 7.29 -8.43
CA GLN A 105 19.08 8.56 -8.55
C GLN A 105 20.55 8.46 -8.12
N ARG A 106 20.87 7.77 -7.02
CA ARG A 106 22.26 7.55 -6.59
C ARG A 106 23.08 6.80 -7.64
N VAL A 107 22.51 5.75 -8.23
CA VAL A 107 23.18 4.97 -9.28
C VAL A 107 23.41 5.83 -10.53
N MET A 108 22.41 6.63 -10.92
CA MET A 108 22.52 7.54 -12.08
C MET A 108 23.54 8.66 -11.86
N VAL A 109 23.68 9.17 -10.64
CA VAL A 109 24.73 10.16 -10.29
C VAL A 109 26.12 9.52 -10.35
N ASP A 110 26.32 8.36 -9.73
CA ASP A 110 27.61 7.64 -9.78
C ASP A 110 28.00 7.30 -11.22
N LEU A 111 27.05 6.90 -12.06
CA LEU A 111 27.29 6.59 -13.47
C LEU A 111 27.77 7.82 -14.25
N ARG A 112 27.10 8.97 -14.10
CA ARG A 112 27.51 10.23 -14.76
C ARG A 112 28.90 10.68 -14.32
N GLN A 113 29.20 10.56 -13.02
CA GLN A 113 30.53 10.89 -12.50
C GLN A 113 31.62 10.01 -13.14
N ARG A 114 31.36 8.71 -13.31
CA ARG A 114 32.30 7.79 -13.96
C ARG A 114 32.49 8.08 -15.44
N GLU A 115 31.41 8.41 -16.14
CA GLU A 115 31.48 8.86 -17.53
C GLU A 115 32.39 10.09 -17.67
N GLU A 116 32.17 11.12 -16.86
CA GLU A 116 32.99 12.34 -16.87
C GLU A 116 34.47 12.06 -16.55
N GLU A 117 34.76 11.21 -15.56
CA GLU A 117 36.13 10.79 -15.21
C GLU A 117 36.84 10.04 -16.36
N ILE A 118 36.12 9.20 -17.09
CA ILE A 118 36.66 8.46 -18.24
C ILE A 118 36.91 9.42 -19.39
N LEU A 119 35.91 10.22 -19.77
CA LEU A 119 36.00 11.16 -20.88
C LEU A 119 37.13 12.18 -20.67
N LYS A 120 37.22 12.76 -19.47
CA LYS A 120 38.29 13.73 -19.15
C LYS A 120 39.69 13.14 -19.31
N ARG A 121 39.89 11.88 -18.94
CA ARG A 121 41.18 11.18 -19.13
C ARG A 121 41.47 10.94 -20.60
N MET A 122 40.48 10.46 -21.36
CA MET A 122 40.61 10.22 -22.79
C MET A 122 40.87 11.51 -23.58
N GLU A 123 40.16 12.60 -23.27
CA GLU A 123 40.38 13.93 -23.87
C GLU A 123 41.78 14.49 -23.57
N THR A 124 42.31 14.22 -22.39
CA THR A 124 43.66 14.64 -22.02
C THR A 124 44.71 13.88 -22.82
N SER A 125 44.58 12.55 -22.91
CA SER A 125 45.42 11.71 -23.78
C SER A 125 45.32 12.13 -25.25
N LEU A 126 44.13 12.48 -25.74
CA LEU A 126 43.94 12.98 -27.11
C LEU A 126 44.69 14.30 -27.34
N ARG A 127 44.60 15.26 -26.41
CA ARG A 127 45.35 16.53 -26.51
C ARG A 127 46.86 16.31 -26.53
N GLU A 128 47.36 15.39 -25.73
CA GLU A 128 48.80 15.05 -25.71
C GLU A 128 49.25 14.47 -27.06
N ILE A 129 48.45 13.56 -27.64
CA ILE A 129 48.72 12.99 -28.97
C ILE A 129 48.68 14.10 -30.04
N GLN A 130 47.69 14.98 -30.01
CA GLN A 130 47.55 16.10 -30.96
C GLN A 130 48.75 17.06 -30.85
N GLY A 131 49.17 17.43 -29.65
CA GLY A 131 50.32 18.31 -29.46
C GLY A 131 51.63 17.69 -29.97
N LYS A 132 51.82 16.38 -29.79
CA LYS A 132 52.97 15.67 -30.37
C LYS A 132 52.91 15.59 -31.89
N LEU A 133 51.71 15.39 -32.46
CA LEU A 133 51.50 15.40 -33.90
C LEU A 133 51.83 16.77 -34.51
N GLU A 134 51.31 17.86 -33.93
CA GLU A 134 51.60 19.23 -34.36
C GLU A 134 53.11 19.54 -34.33
N SER A 135 53.83 19.07 -33.30
CA SER A 135 55.28 19.21 -33.21
C SER A 135 55.99 18.51 -34.37
N VAL A 136 55.61 17.27 -34.69
CA VAL A 136 56.20 16.50 -35.80
C VAL A 136 55.87 17.12 -37.16
N GLU A 137 54.64 17.60 -37.35
CA GLU A 137 54.23 18.29 -38.58
C GLU A 137 55.02 19.59 -38.79
N GLN A 138 55.29 20.34 -37.71
CA GLN A 138 56.12 21.54 -37.74
C GLN A 138 57.58 21.19 -38.09
N GLU A 139 58.17 20.19 -37.44
CA GLU A 139 59.53 19.73 -37.76
C GLU A 139 59.66 19.26 -39.22
N LEU A 140 58.68 18.49 -39.71
CA LEU A 140 58.63 18.05 -41.10
C LEU A 140 58.53 19.24 -42.06
N SER A 141 57.70 20.23 -41.76
CA SER A 141 57.51 21.43 -42.58
C SER A 141 58.79 22.27 -42.64
N GLU A 142 59.50 22.40 -41.53
CA GLU A 142 60.80 23.08 -41.47
C GLU A 142 61.84 22.38 -42.34
N LEU A 143 61.95 21.05 -42.23
CA LEU A 143 62.88 20.25 -43.04
C LEU A 143 62.53 20.31 -44.53
N GLN A 144 61.24 20.24 -44.90
CA GLN A 144 60.79 20.40 -46.29
C GLN A 144 61.11 21.80 -46.84
N THR A 145 60.92 22.84 -46.04
CA THR A 145 61.25 24.22 -46.43
C THR A 145 62.75 24.39 -46.63
N GLN A 146 63.57 23.82 -45.74
CA GLN A 146 65.03 23.83 -45.86
C GLN A 146 65.49 23.11 -47.13
N MET A 147 64.90 21.95 -47.45
CA MET A 147 65.16 21.20 -48.68
C MET A 147 64.82 21.97 -49.97
N GLY A 148 63.92 22.96 -49.91
CA GLY A 148 63.57 23.82 -51.04
C GLY A 148 64.51 25.01 -51.29
N LYS A 149 65.52 25.24 -50.44
CA LYS A 149 66.47 26.34 -50.56
C LYS A 149 67.55 26.07 -51.62
N ASP A 150 68.28 27.12 -52.03
CA ASP A 150 69.41 26.96 -52.95
C ASP A 150 70.57 26.17 -52.30
N ALA A 151 71.39 25.54 -53.13
CA ALA A 151 72.41 24.59 -52.68
C ALA A 151 73.46 25.20 -51.72
N LEU A 152 73.84 26.48 -51.89
CA LEU A 152 74.82 27.13 -51.02
C LEU A 152 74.21 27.44 -49.66
N THR A 153 73.00 28.01 -49.63
CA THR A 153 72.27 28.31 -48.38
C THR A 153 71.95 27.03 -47.60
N PHE A 154 71.50 25.96 -48.29
CA PHE A 154 71.23 24.67 -47.67
C PHE A 154 72.47 24.08 -46.97
N LEU A 155 73.62 24.03 -47.66
CA LEU A 155 74.85 23.47 -47.10
C LEU A 155 75.37 24.29 -45.90
N GLN A 156 75.24 25.62 -45.96
CA GLN A 156 75.64 26.49 -44.86
C GLN A 156 74.76 26.28 -43.62
N GLU A 157 73.44 26.21 -43.78
CA GLU A 157 72.51 26.00 -42.67
C GLU A 157 72.63 24.59 -42.08
N GLU A 158 72.73 23.55 -42.92
CA GLU A 158 72.82 22.17 -42.45
C GLU A 158 74.14 21.88 -41.72
N SER A 159 75.26 22.42 -42.21
CA SER A 159 76.56 22.30 -41.53
C SER A 159 76.61 23.01 -40.18
N ALA A 160 75.76 24.04 -39.97
CA ALA A 160 75.60 24.72 -38.69
C ALA A 160 74.56 24.05 -37.77
N ALA A 161 73.54 23.40 -38.34
CA ALA A 161 72.38 22.91 -37.59
C ALA A 161 72.68 21.68 -36.70
N ASN A 162 73.70 20.87 -37.01
CA ASN A 162 74.08 19.64 -36.28
C ASN A 162 72.87 18.83 -35.78
N ARG A 163 71.82 18.75 -36.61
CA ARG A 163 70.52 18.20 -36.24
C ARG A 163 70.62 16.68 -36.22
N ARG A 164 70.17 16.08 -35.12
CA ARG A 164 69.86 14.65 -35.04
C ARG A 164 68.38 14.54 -34.72
N VAL A 165 67.61 13.94 -35.62
CA VAL A 165 66.23 13.54 -35.32
C VAL A 165 66.35 12.38 -34.33
N SER A 166 66.02 12.63 -33.06
CA SER A 166 65.98 11.60 -32.04
C SER A 166 64.54 11.15 -31.81
N ASP A 167 64.35 9.85 -31.68
CA ASP A 167 63.06 9.24 -31.31
C ASP A 167 62.78 9.37 -29.80
N GLU A 168 63.76 9.87 -29.04
CA GLU A 168 63.72 10.02 -27.59
C GLU A 168 62.64 11.03 -27.17
N GLY A 169 61.51 10.52 -26.66
CA GLY A 169 60.38 11.33 -26.18
C GLY A 169 59.08 11.15 -27.00
N PHE A 170 59.15 10.45 -28.14
CA PHE A 170 57.98 10.16 -28.98
C PHE A 170 57.20 8.91 -28.52
N ASP A 171 57.03 8.74 -27.20
CA ASP A 171 56.19 7.67 -26.67
C ASP A 171 54.72 8.10 -26.72
N LEU A 172 53.92 7.45 -27.58
CA LEU A 172 52.49 7.68 -27.71
C LEU A 172 51.75 6.53 -27.06
N SER A 173 50.90 6.85 -26.09
CA SER A 173 50.05 5.87 -25.42
C SER A 173 48.59 6.28 -25.52
N VAL A 174 47.74 5.29 -25.83
CA VAL A 174 46.29 5.45 -25.88
C VAL A 174 45.74 5.16 -24.48
N CYS A 175 44.85 6.04 -24.01
CA CYS A 175 44.14 5.81 -22.76
C CYS A 175 43.03 4.76 -22.95
N GLU A 176 43.30 3.52 -22.54
CA GLU A 176 42.32 2.44 -22.44
C GLU A 176 41.54 2.58 -21.12
N ALA A 177 40.43 3.34 -21.14
CA ALA A 177 39.56 3.52 -19.99
C ALA A 177 38.14 3.01 -20.31
N GLU A 178 37.69 2.00 -19.58
CA GLU A 178 36.37 1.39 -19.77
C GLU A 178 35.42 1.65 -18.60
N LEU A 179 34.12 1.67 -18.92
CA LEU A 179 33.07 1.70 -17.92
C LEU A 179 32.88 0.29 -17.32
N PRO A 180 32.90 0.10 -15.99
CA PRO A 180 32.67 -1.20 -15.38
C PRO A 180 31.18 -1.58 -15.41
N VAL A 181 30.67 -1.95 -16.59
CA VAL A 181 29.24 -2.20 -16.88
C VAL A 181 28.61 -3.20 -15.91
N ALA A 182 29.36 -4.25 -15.54
CA ALA A 182 28.91 -5.28 -14.61
C ALA A 182 28.47 -4.72 -13.24
N LYS A 183 29.05 -3.60 -12.79
CA LYS A 183 28.65 -2.93 -11.53
C LYS A 183 27.22 -2.37 -11.58
N TYR A 184 26.75 -1.98 -12.76
CA TYR A 184 25.50 -1.25 -12.96
C TYR A 184 24.34 -2.14 -13.45
N GLN A 185 24.63 -3.33 -13.98
CA GLN A 185 23.59 -4.30 -14.41
C GLN A 185 22.98 -5.11 -13.26
N TRP A 186 23.59 -5.11 -12.07
CA TRP A 186 23.25 -6.03 -10.99
C TRP A 186 22.32 -5.56 -9.84
N PRO A 187 21.64 -4.39 -9.84
CA PRO A 187 20.91 -3.93 -8.65
C PRO A 187 19.51 -4.52 -8.44
N LEU A 188 19.10 -5.60 -9.12
CA LEU A 188 17.73 -6.15 -8.97
C LEU A 188 17.62 -7.50 -8.25
N LYS A 189 18.73 -8.12 -7.83
CA LYS A 189 18.67 -9.37 -7.05
C LYS A 189 18.53 -9.10 -5.54
N ASN A 190 17.81 -10.01 -4.88
CA ASN A 190 17.46 -10.22 -3.44
C ASN A 190 18.11 -9.34 -2.32
N THR A 191 19.29 -8.75 -2.50
CA THR A 191 19.89 -7.76 -1.58
C THR A 191 19.20 -6.41 -1.63
N VAL A 192 18.88 -5.89 -2.81
CA VAL A 192 18.23 -4.57 -2.94
C VAL A 192 16.81 -4.59 -2.38
N TRP A 193 16.08 -5.68 -2.63
CA TRP A 193 14.79 -5.90 -2.00
C TRP A 193 14.88 -6.00 -0.47
N ARG A 194 15.94 -6.60 0.09
CA ARG A 194 16.17 -6.63 1.54
C ARG A 194 16.43 -5.24 2.12
N GLU A 195 17.27 -4.43 1.47
CA GLU A 195 17.57 -3.06 1.91
C GLU A 195 16.34 -2.14 1.89
N ILE A 196 15.46 -2.31 0.89
CA ILE A 196 14.19 -1.57 0.79
C ILE A 196 13.20 -2.03 1.88
N ILE A 197 13.16 -3.33 2.18
CA ILE A 197 12.31 -3.84 3.26
C ILE A 197 12.81 -3.34 4.62
N ASP A 198 14.14 -3.34 4.84
CA ASP A 198 14.75 -2.85 6.08
C ASP A 198 14.54 -1.32 6.27
N SER A 199 14.45 -0.52 5.20
CA SER A 199 14.16 0.93 5.31
C SER A 199 12.70 1.25 5.64
N VAL A 200 11.78 0.34 5.33
CA VAL A 200 10.33 0.50 5.53
C VAL A 200 9.90 -0.05 6.89
N SER A 201 10.58 -1.08 7.41
CA SER A 201 10.25 -1.70 8.70
C SER A 201 11.49 -2.25 9.42
N PRO A 202 12.24 -1.43 10.18
CA PRO A 202 13.43 -1.88 10.90
C PRO A 202 13.16 -2.87 12.06
N GLY A 203 11.90 -3.21 12.36
CA GLY A 203 11.54 -3.89 13.61
C GLY A 203 10.54 -5.04 13.54
N THR A 204 10.07 -5.50 12.39
CA THR A 204 9.08 -6.59 12.37
C THR A 204 9.22 -7.48 11.14
N ARG A 205 10.22 -8.36 11.15
CA ARG A 205 10.22 -9.55 10.29
C ARG A 205 9.15 -10.50 10.82
N LEU A 206 7.92 -10.39 10.31
CA LEU A 206 7.01 -11.53 10.36
C LEU A 206 7.33 -12.43 9.17
N PRO A 207 7.52 -13.74 9.39
CA PRO A 207 7.70 -14.67 8.28
C PRO A 207 6.41 -14.65 7.46
N PHE A 208 6.54 -14.26 6.19
CA PHE A 208 5.54 -14.58 5.17
C PHE A 208 5.28 -16.09 5.28
N SER A 209 4.11 -16.45 5.80
CA SER A 209 3.64 -17.83 5.83
C SER A 209 2.83 -18.09 4.55
N PRO A 210 2.96 -19.30 3.98
CA PRO A 210 2.57 -19.61 2.60
C PRO A 210 1.07 -19.52 2.33
#